data_AF-A0A4S4H758-F1
#
_entry.id   AF-A0A4S4H758-F1
#
_cell.length_a   1.000
_cell.length_b   1.000
_cell.length_c   1.000
_cell.angle_alpha   90.00
_cell.angle_beta   90.00
_cell.angle_gamma   90.00
#
_symmetry.space_group_name_H-M   'P 1'
#
loop_
_entity.id
_entity.type
_entity.pdbx_description
1 polymer ?
#
loop_
_entity_poly.entity_id
_entity_poly.type
_entity_poly.pdbx_seq_one_letter_code
_entity_poly.pdbx_strand_id
1 'polypeptide(L)'
;MENKELSKQLCAVFNLKGITSKSYVHKVECILVGLTFVKVPNRDYKLFFTIYPLWRSTLKSCIDVPLLLQPLVDDNGLDIYLSDSTNIIEKCSKQFQLLSGSNTISEFVRILYEIIATDKSIQTNFILQMKIYELIYGVALYLNKIDIAQDVYIQISNQISGWDTKIFKYWYGDKDTSLSKLLEFESNKRRIVKNVVLNSSDPKVKKLPAYKFLEHHEADR
;
A
#
# COMPACT_ATOMS: atom_id res chain seq x y z
N MET A 1 4.20 -27.78 -3.84
CA MET A 1 2.82 -27.28 -3.67
C MET A 1 2.44 -26.55 -4.95
N GLU A 2 1.40 -26.98 -5.67
CA GLU A 2 0.97 -26.23 -6.85
C GLU A 2 0.58 -24.80 -6.43
N ASN A 3 1.04 -23.77 -7.14
CA ASN A 3 0.78 -22.37 -6.81
C ASN A 3 -0.71 -22.07 -6.57
N LYS A 4 -1.62 -22.83 -7.19
CA LYS A 4 -3.07 -22.75 -6.96
C LYS A 4 -3.46 -23.10 -5.53
N GLU A 5 -2.85 -24.13 -4.94
CA GLU A 5 -3.18 -24.58 -3.58
C GLU A 5 -2.66 -23.60 -2.54
N LEU A 6 -1.41 -23.13 -2.69
CA LEU A 6 -0.87 -22.05 -1.84
C LEU A 6 -1.74 -20.79 -1.93
N SER A 7 -2.16 -20.39 -3.14
CA SER A 7 -3.04 -19.23 -3.31
C SER A 7 -4.35 -19.39 -2.54
N LYS A 8 -4.97 -20.58 -2.59
CA LYS A 8 -6.21 -20.85 -1.83
C LYS A 8 -5.99 -20.75 -0.33
N GLN A 9 -4.90 -21.33 0.18
CA GLN A 9 -4.59 -21.28 1.61
C GLN A 9 -4.34 -19.85 2.09
N LEU A 10 -3.54 -19.07 1.35
CA LEU A 10 -3.32 -17.64 1.66
C LEU A 10 -4.64 -16.85 1.63
N CYS A 11 -5.49 -17.10 0.64
CA CYS A 11 -6.79 -16.44 0.57
C CYS A 11 -7.71 -16.80 1.75
N ALA A 12 -7.70 -18.07 2.18
CA ALA A 12 -8.47 -18.51 3.33
C ALA A 12 -7.97 -17.88 4.64
N VAL A 13 -6.65 -17.90 4.87
CA VAL A 13 -6.03 -17.40 6.09
C VAL A 13 -6.18 -15.89 6.24
N PHE A 14 -5.94 -15.13 5.16
CA PHE A 14 -5.95 -13.66 5.20
C PHE A 14 -7.26 -13.05 4.68
N ASN A 15 -8.29 -13.87 4.46
CA ASN A 15 -9.58 -13.47 3.89
C ASN A 15 -9.43 -12.59 2.63
N LEU A 16 -8.69 -13.10 1.63
CA LEU A 16 -8.42 -12.39 0.38
C LEU A 16 -9.31 -12.93 -0.75
N LYS A 17 -9.61 -12.08 -1.73
CA LYS A 17 -10.23 -12.49 -3.00
C LYS A 17 -9.48 -11.95 -4.20
N GLY A 18 -9.52 -12.70 -5.29
CA GLY A 18 -8.85 -12.34 -6.54
C GLY A 18 -9.46 -11.09 -7.18
N ILE A 19 -8.62 -10.08 -7.40
CA ILE A 19 -8.93 -8.89 -8.21
C ILE A 19 -8.31 -8.96 -9.62
N THR A 20 -7.17 -9.65 -9.74
CA THR A 20 -6.58 -10.11 -11.00
C THR A 20 -6.28 -11.60 -10.91
N SER A 21 -5.71 -12.20 -11.95
CA SER A 21 -5.24 -13.59 -11.91
C SER A 21 -4.04 -13.82 -11.00
N LYS A 22 -3.37 -12.75 -10.56
CA LYS A 22 -2.13 -12.81 -9.77
C LYS A 22 -2.20 -12.03 -8.45
N SER A 23 -3.25 -11.25 -8.23
CA SER A 23 -3.40 -10.38 -7.06
C SER A 23 -4.67 -10.73 -6.30
N TYR A 24 -4.49 -10.98 -5.00
CA TYR A 24 -5.55 -11.33 -4.06
C TYR A 24 -5.55 -10.31 -2.95
N VAL A 25 -6.70 -9.67 -2.75
CA VAL A 25 -6.82 -8.50 -1.89
C VAL A 25 -8.11 -8.53 -1.09
N HIS A 26 -8.12 -7.75 -0.01
CA HIS A 26 -9.30 -7.26 0.66
C HIS A 26 -9.29 -5.73 0.61
N LYS A 27 -10.45 -5.11 0.79
CA LYS A 27 -10.58 -3.65 0.85
C LYS A 27 -10.46 -3.19 2.30
N VAL A 28 -9.66 -2.16 2.54
CA VAL A 28 -9.66 -1.42 3.80
C VAL A 28 -9.99 0.03 3.46
N GLU A 29 -11.20 0.49 3.78
CA GLU A 29 -11.70 1.82 3.42
C GLU A 29 -11.49 2.18 1.93
N CYS A 30 -10.47 3.01 1.66
CA CYS A 30 -10.11 3.57 0.36
C CYS A 30 -8.88 2.91 -0.29
N ILE A 31 -8.39 1.81 0.26
CA ILE A 31 -7.24 1.04 -0.27
C ILE A 31 -7.58 -0.43 -0.45
N LEU A 32 -6.81 -1.10 -1.30
CA LEU A 32 -6.80 -2.55 -1.42
C LEU A 32 -5.48 -3.06 -0.86
N VAL A 33 -5.55 -3.98 0.08
CA VAL A 33 -4.40 -4.58 0.76
C VAL A 33 -4.38 -6.07 0.44
N GLY A 34 -3.21 -6.64 0.20
CA GLY A 34 -3.13 -8.08 -0.08
C GLY A 34 -1.78 -8.55 -0.61
N LEU A 35 -1.85 -9.57 -1.45
CA LEU A 35 -0.69 -10.28 -1.97
C LEU A 35 -0.72 -10.35 -3.50
N THR A 36 0.44 -10.15 -4.14
CA THR A 36 0.64 -10.31 -5.58
C THR A 36 1.74 -11.32 -5.88
N PHE A 37 1.44 -12.26 -6.78
CA PHE A 37 2.37 -13.24 -7.31
C PHE A 37 3.04 -12.70 -8.57
N VAL A 38 4.37 -12.58 -8.55
CA VAL A 38 5.15 -12.10 -9.69
C VAL A 38 5.97 -13.25 -10.24
N LYS A 39 5.75 -13.62 -11.51
CA LYS A 39 6.52 -14.67 -12.18
C LYS A 39 7.91 -14.14 -12.52
N VAL A 40 8.95 -14.84 -12.06
CA VAL A 40 10.32 -14.58 -12.50
C VAL A 40 10.62 -15.46 -13.72
N PRO A 41 11.09 -14.88 -14.84
CA PRO A 41 11.48 -15.64 -16.02
C PRO A 41 12.48 -16.75 -15.67
N ASN A 42 12.26 -17.94 -16.22
CA ASN A 42 13.13 -19.13 -16.05
C ASN A 42 13.34 -19.59 -14.59
N ARG A 43 12.55 -19.09 -13.64
CA ARG A 43 12.51 -19.55 -12.24
C ARG A 43 11.05 -19.78 -11.83
N ASP A 44 10.74 -19.52 -10.57
CA ASP A 44 9.39 -19.61 -10.03
C ASP A 44 8.75 -18.23 -9.80
N TYR A 45 7.65 -18.20 -9.06
CA TYR A 45 7.01 -16.99 -8.60
C TYR A 45 7.69 -16.47 -7.32
N LYS A 46 7.65 -15.15 -7.17
CA LYS A 46 7.89 -14.43 -5.91
C LYS A 46 6.55 -13.90 -5.39
N LEU A 47 6.46 -13.79 -4.07
CA LEU A 47 5.28 -13.24 -3.39
C LEU A 47 5.60 -11.85 -2.85
N PHE A 48 4.69 -10.92 -3.08
CA PHE A 48 4.81 -9.54 -2.61
C PHE A 48 3.59 -9.15 -1.79
N PHE A 49 3.83 -8.46 -0.69
CA PHE A 49 2.82 -7.64 -0.04
C PHE A 49 2.55 -6.40 -0.89
N THR A 50 1.27 -6.07 -1.09
CA THR A 50 0.87 -5.00 -1.99
C THR A 50 -0.23 -4.13 -1.40
N ILE A 51 -0.12 -2.82 -1.64
CA ILE A 51 -1.19 -1.87 -1.33
C ILE A 51 -1.49 -1.02 -2.56
N TYR A 52 -2.75 -1.01 -2.98
CA TYR A 52 -3.26 -0.20 -4.10
C TYR A 52 -4.22 0.88 -3.62
N PRO A 53 -4.18 2.09 -4.20
CA PRO A 53 -5.12 3.15 -3.91
C PRO A 53 -6.43 2.95 -4.70
N LEU A 54 -7.60 3.25 -4.12
CA LEU A 54 -8.87 3.31 -4.85
C LEU A 54 -9.22 4.72 -5.35
N TRP A 55 -8.35 5.72 -5.17
CA TRP A 55 -8.62 7.11 -5.52
C TRP A 55 -8.03 7.59 -6.85
N ARG A 56 -7.51 6.68 -7.69
CA ARG A 56 -7.11 7.05 -9.06
C ARG A 56 -8.34 7.15 -9.96
N SER A 57 -8.18 7.78 -11.12
CA SER A 57 -9.30 8.13 -12.02
C SER A 57 -10.06 6.92 -12.56
N THR A 58 -9.43 5.75 -12.63
CA THR A 58 -10.04 4.50 -13.12
C THR A 58 -9.58 3.31 -12.30
N LEU A 59 -10.40 2.26 -12.21
CA LEU A 59 -10.01 1.02 -11.53
C LEU A 59 -8.75 0.41 -12.15
N LYS A 60 -8.58 0.49 -13.48
CA LYS A 60 -7.35 0.03 -14.14
C LYS A 60 -6.14 0.74 -13.55
N SER A 61 -6.17 2.08 -13.51
CA SER A 61 -5.07 2.86 -12.91
C SER A 61 -4.85 2.57 -11.43
N CYS A 62 -5.89 2.22 -10.66
CA CYS A 62 -5.78 1.82 -9.26
C CYS A 62 -4.93 0.55 -9.08
N ILE A 63 -5.15 -0.47 -9.93
CA ILE A 63 -4.60 -1.82 -9.71
C ILE A 63 -3.38 -2.16 -10.59
N ASP A 64 -3.02 -1.29 -11.53
CA ASP A 64 -1.87 -1.50 -12.44
C ASP A 64 -0.53 -1.33 -11.72
N VAL A 65 -0.42 -0.29 -10.88
CA VAL A 65 0.81 0.04 -10.15
C VAL A 65 0.49 0.28 -8.67
N PRO A 66 0.99 -0.55 -7.75
CA PRO A 66 0.78 -0.35 -6.32
C PRO A 66 1.57 0.86 -5.78
N LEU A 67 1.11 1.38 -4.65
CA LEU A 67 1.84 2.38 -3.86
C LEU A 67 2.85 1.73 -2.91
N LEU A 68 2.58 0.50 -2.45
CA LEU A 68 3.55 -0.31 -1.72
C LEU A 68 3.66 -1.69 -2.37
N LEU A 69 4.89 -2.14 -2.63
CA LEU A 69 5.19 -3.47 -3.13
C LEU A 69 6.44 -3.97 -2.39
N GLN A 70 6.26 -4.84 -1.41
CA GLN A 70 7.33 -5.35 -0.57
C GLN A 70 7.50 -6.86 -0.77
N PRO A 71 8.70 -7.35 -1.12
CA PRO A 71 8.92 -8.78 -1.32
C PRO A 71 8.81 -9.53 0.01
N LEU A 72 8.36 -10.78 -0.06
CA LEU A 72 8.59 -11.73 1.02
C LEU A 72 10.08 -12.14 0.99
N VAL A 73 10.76 -11.97 2.11
CA VAL A 73 12.20 -12.26 2.23
C VAL A 73 12.50 -13.40 3.19
N ASP A 74 13.66 -14.03 3.02
CA ASP A 74 14.19 -15.01 3.94
C ASP A 74 14.81 -14.33 5.18
N ASP A 75 15.38 -15.13 6.08
CA ASP A 75 15.93 -14.62 7.34
C ASP A 75 17.24 -13.82 7.13
N ASN A 76 17.81 -13.87 5.92
CA ASN A 76 18.95 -13.06 5.49
C ASN A 76 18.51 -11.77 4.74
N GLY A 77 17.21 -11.56 4.57
CA GLY A 77 16.67 -10.43 3.81
C GLY A 77 16.73 -10.60 2.30
N LEU A 78 16.87 -11.84 1.79
CA LEU A 78 16.88 -12.15 0.36
C LEU A 78 15.48 -12.55 -0.12
N ASP A 79 15.13 -12.15 -1.34
CA ASP A 79 13.85 -12.51 -1.96
C ASP A 79 13.63 -14.04 -2.01
N ILE A 80 12.46 -14.48 -1.55
CA ILE A 80 12.06 -15.89 -1.59
C ILE A 80 11.40 -16.24 -2.93
N TYR A 81 11.88 -17.32 -3.56
CA TYR A 81 11.13 -18.04 -4.59
C TYR A 81 10.21 -19.06 -3.92
N LEU A 82 8.96 -19.15 -4.39
CA LEU A 82 7.95 -20.01 -3.75
C LEU A 82 8.30 -21.50 -3.79
N SER A 83 9.09 -21.94 -4.77
CA SER A 83 9.62 -23.30 -4.86
C SER A 83 10.58 -23.67 -3.73
N ASP A 84 11.26 -22.67 -3.16
CA ASP A 84 12.44 -22.87 -2.32
C ASP A 84 12.11 -22.72 -0.83
N SER A 85 10.85 -22.47 -0.49
CA SER A 85 10.45 -22.12 0.87
C SER A 85 9.22 -22.89 1.35
N THR A 86 9.34 -23.40 2.57
CA THR A 86 8.23 -23.88 3.39
C THR A 86 7.74 -22.76 4.30
N ASN A 87 6.54 -22.88 4.86
CA ASN A 87 5.97 -21.93 5.85
C ASN A 87 5.72 -20.50 5.33
N ILE A 88 5.43 -20.35 4.02
CA ILE A 88 5.11 -19.05 3.39
C ILE A 88 4.03 -18.28 4.16
N ILE A 89 2.98 -18.96 4.62
CA ILE A 89 1.86 -18.35 5.35
C ILE A 89 2.34 -17.71 6.65
N GLU A 90 3.14 -18.44 7.44
CA GLU A 90 3.69 -17.95 8.70
C GLU A 90 4.62 -16.75 8.47
N LYS A 91 5.48 -16.81 7.44
CA LYS A 91 6.35 -15.68 7.07
C LYS A 91 5.53 -14.45 6.65
N CYS A 92 4.45 -14.63 5.89
CA CYS A 92 3.54 -13.53 5.55
C CYS A 92 2.92 -12.90 6.80
N SER A 93 2.42 -13.71 7.75
CA SER A 93 1.84 -13.21 8.99
C SER A 93 2.84 -12.41 9.83
N LYS A 94 4.12 -12.82 9.84
CA LYS A 94 5.18 -12.13 10.59
C LYS A 94 5.66 -10.84 9.91
N GLN A 95 5.85 -10.87 8.59
CA GLN A 95 6.44 -9.76 7.85
C GLN A 95 5.42 -8.70 7.42
N PHE A 96 4.17 -9.08 7.18
CA PHE A 96 3.15 -8.21 6.60
C PHE A 96 2.05 -7.86 7.60
N GLN A 97 2.40 -7.07 8.62
CA GLN A 97 1.49 -6.68 9.70
C GLN A 97 0.17 -6.06 9.19
N LEU A 98 0.23 -5.31 8.08
CA LEU A 98 -0.93 -4.66 7.50
C LEU A 98 -1.91 -5.60 6.77
N LEU A 99 -1.54 -6.87 6.55
CA LEU A 99 -2.33 -7.84 5.78
C LEU A 99 -3.59 -8.34 6.50
N SER A 100 -3.68 -8.21 7.83
CA SER A 100 -4.82 -8.71 8.62
C SER A 100 -6.11 -7.89 8.46
N GLY A 101 -6.02 -6.64 7.97
CA GLY A 101 -7.15 -5.73 7.82
C GLY A 101 -7.75 -5.18 9.12
N SER A 102 -7.18 -5.53 10.28
CA SER A 102 -7.63 -5.13 11.61
C SER A 102 -6.72 -4.09 12.25
N ASN A 103 -6.12 -3.21 11.43
CA ASN A 103 -5.19 -2.19 11.92
C ASN A 103 -5.94 -0.90 12.23
N THR A 104 -5.48 -0.17 13.24
CA THR A 104 -5.86 1.22 13.48
C THR A 104 -5.15 2.13 12.48
N ILE A 105 -5.65 3.36 12.29
CA ILE A 105 -4.96 4.33 11.42
C ILE A 105 -3.56 4.67 11.94
N SER A 106 -3.38 4.77 13.26
CA SER A 106 -2.09 5.08 13.87
C SER A 106 -1.06 3.97 13.62
N GLU A 107 -1.45 2.70 13.74
CA GLU A 107 -0.58 1.57 13.40
C GLU A 107 -0.23 1.56 11.92
N PHE A 108 -1.21 1.82 11.05
CA PHE A 108 -0.98 1.91 9.61
C PHE A 108 0.08 2.96 9.26
N VAL A 109 -0.05 4.18 9.81
CA VAL A 109 0.91 5.26 9.58
C VAL A 109 2.28 4.92 10.16
N ARG A 110 2.33 4.42 11.41
CA ARG A 110 3.58 4.02 12.07
C ARG A 110 4.35 2.98 11.25
N ILE A 111 3.67 1.91 10.83
CA ILE A 111 4.29 0.82 10.05
C ILE A 111 4.84 1.34 8.72
N LEU A 112 4.10 2.23 8.03
CA LEU A 112 4.57 2.80 6.77
C LEU A 112 5.80 3.71 6.94
N TYR A 113 5.86 4.50 8.01
CA TYR A 113 7.07 5.27 8.33
C TYR A 113 8.25 4.38 8.76
N GLU A 114 8.01 3.30 9.50
CA GLU A 114 9.03 2.30 9.83
C GLU A 114 9.59 1.63 8.59
N ILE A 115 8.75 1.33 7.59
CA ILE A 115 9.20 0.82 6.29
C ILE A 115 10.15 1.82 5.61
N ILE A 116 9.81 3.12 5.57
CA ILE A 116 10.70 4.15 5.02
C ILE A 116 12.04 4.19 5.77
N ALA A 117 12.02 4.07 7.10
CA ALA A 117 13.20 4.20 7.94
C ALA A 117 14.14 2.98 7.89
N THR A 118 13.59 1.77 7.73
CA THR A 118 14.33 0.51 7.92
C THR A 118 14.61 -0.24 6.62
N ASP A 119 13.78 -0.10 5.59
CA ASP A 119 14.00 -0.77 4.31
C ASP A 119 15.04 0.03 3.49
N LYS A 120 16.24 -0.54 3.35
CA LYS A 120 17.36 0.12 2.65
C LYS A 120 17.03 0.48 1.20
N SER A 121 16.21 -0.32 0.52
CA SER A 121 15.82 -0.06 -0.87
C SER A 121 14.90 1.15 -0.98
N ILE A 122 14.05 1.38 0.03
CA ILE A 122 13.13 2.51 0.11
C ILE A 122 13.85 3.75 0.65
N GLN A 123 14.67 3.61 1.69
CA GLN A 123 15.42 4.70 2.32
C GLN A 123 16.33 5.44 1.32
N THR A 124 16.87 4.74 0.33
CA THR A 124 17.74 5.32 -0.71
C THR A 124 17.01 5.74 -1.98
N ASN A 125 15.70 5.49 -2.08
CA ASN A 125 14.90 5.74 -3.28
C ASN A 125 13.70 6.64 -2.98
N PHE A 126 13.84 7.94 -3.24
CA PHE A 126 12.80 8.92 -2.97
C PHE A 126 11.49 8.67 -3.75
N ILE A 127 11.54 7.98 -4.90
CA ILE A 127 10.33 7.63 -5.64
C ILE A 127 9.49 6.64 -4.83
N LEU A 128 10.13 5.65 -4.18
CA LEU A 128 9.45 4.70 -3.31
C LEU A 128 8.93 5.36 -2.05
N GLN A 129 9.69 6.28 -1.46
CA GLN A 129 9.24 7.07 -0.31
C GLN A 129 8.00 7.90 -0.66
N MET A 130 8.01 8.61 -1.80
CA MET A 130 6.88 9.39 -2.29
C MET A 130 5.61 8.56 -2.47
N LYS A 131 5.71 7.31 -2.92
CA LYS A 131 4.53 6.43 -3.00
C LYS A 131 3.95 6.09 -1.63
N ILE A 132 4.80 5.89 -0.62
CA ILE A 132 4.35 5.65 0.75
C ILE A 132 3.74 6.92 1.36
N TYR A 133 4.35 8.09 1.13
CA TYR A 133 3.76 9.36 1.53
C TYR A 133 2.40 9.59 0.85
N GLU A 134 2.27 9.31 -0.45
CA GLU A 134 0.98 9.37 -1.17
C GLU A 134 -0.07 8.44 -0.55
N LEU A 135 0.36 7.24 -0.13
CA LEU A 135 -0.50 6.27 0.54
C LEU A 135 -1.02 6.79 1.88
N ILE A 136 -0.13 7.30 2.74
CA ILE A 136 -0.50 7.88 4.04
C ILE A 136 -1.43 9.08 3.83
N TYR A 137 -1.04 10.02 2.96
CA TYR A 137 -1.80 11.24 2.67
C TYR A 137 -3.20 10.93 2.13
N GLY A 138 -3.31 9.99 1.19
CA GLY A 138 -4.59 9.62 0.58
C GLY A 138 -5.57 9.03 1.59
N VAL A 139 -5.08 8.12 2.45
CA VAL A 139 -5.88 7.55 3.54
C VAL A 139 -6.27 8.62 4.55
N ALA A 140 -5.33 9.47 4.97
CA ALA A 140 -5.56 10.54 5.93
C ALA A 140 -6.66 11.50 5.47
N LEU A 141 -6.61 11.98 4.22
CA LEU A 141 -7.64 12.85 3.67
C LEU A 141 -9.00 12.16 3.54
N TYR A 142 -9.03 10.89 3.13
CA TYR A 142 -10.28 10.13 3.06
C TYR A 142 -10.96 10.01 4.44
N LEU A 143 -10.16 9.81 5.49
CA LEU A 143 -10.63 9.72 6.89
C LEU A 143 -10.75 11.08 7.60
N ASN A 144 -10.55 12.19 6.89
CA ASN A 144 -10.58 13.54 7.45
C ASN A 144 -9.56 13.76 8.60
N LYS A 145 -8.40 13.10 8.55
CA LYS A 145 -7.27 13.26 9.49
C LYS A 145 -6.26 14.26 8.94
N ILE A 146 -6.61 15.55 9.02
CA ILE A 146 -5.82 16.64 8.43
C ILE A 146 -4.44 16.78 9.10
N ASP A 147 -4.35 16.47 10.39
CA ASP A 147 -3.11 16.41 11.16
C ASP A 147 -2.09 15.43 10.54
N ILE A 148 -2.53 14.22 10.17
CA ILE A 148 -1.68 13.22 9.51
C ILE A 148 -1.30 13.69 8.09
N ALA A 149 -2.23 14.30 7.35
CA ALA A 149 -1.93 14.83 6.01
C ALA A 149 -0.93 15.99 6.06
N GLN A 150 -1.00 16.84 7.10
CA GLN A 150 -0.07 17.93 7.36
C GLN A 150 1.32 17.39 7.76
N ASP A 151 1.39 16.34 8.56
CA ASP A 151 2.66 15.67 8.88
C ASP A 151 3.33 15.16 7.60
N VAL A 152 2.60 14.48 6.70
CA VAL A 152 3.17 14.05 5.41
C VAL A 152 3.76 15.22 4.62
N TYR A 153 3.06 16.36 4.57
CA TYR A 153 3.60 17.57 3.94
C TYR A 153 4.92 18.00 4.57
N ILE A 154 5.01 18.04 5.90
CA ILE A 154 6.22 18.41 6.65
C ILE A 154 7.36 17.43 6.32
N GLN A 155 7.09 16.12 6.35
CA GLN A 155 8.08 15.10 6.02
C GLN A 155 8.63 15.31 4.60
N ILE A 156 7.77 15.49 3.60
CA ILE A 156 8.21 15.75 2.21
C ILE A 156 8.98 17.06 2.11
N SER A 157 8.47 18.15 2.68
CA SER A 157 9.09 19.48 2.59
C SER A 157 10.51 19.51 3.16
N ASN A 158 10.79 18.76 4.22
CA ASN A 158 12.10 18.74 4.87
C ASN A 158 13.21 18.08 4.04
N GLN A 159 12.85 17.22 3.09
CA GLN A 159 13.80 16.38 2.35
C GLN A 159 13.79 16.60 0.83
N ILE A 160 12.72 17.19 0.29
CA ILE A 160 12.53 17.37 -1.16
C ILE A 160 13.65 18.16 -1.85
N SER A 161 14.35 19.03 -1.11
CA SER A 161 15.53 19.75 -1.61
C SER A 161 16.68 18.82 -1.97
N GLY A 162 16.86 17.71 -1.23
CA GLY A 162 17.90 16.71 -1.44
C GLY A 162 17.61 15.69 -2.55
N TRP A 163 16.37 15.64 -3.07
CA TRP A 163 16.01 14.71 -4.15
C TRP A 163 16.48 15.22 -5.52
N ASP A 164 16.85 14.31 -6.42
CA ASP A 164 17.27 14.69 -7.78
C ASP A 164 16.15 15.41 -8.53
N THR A 165 16.41 16.65 -8.97
CA THR A 165 15.40 17.51 -9.60
C THR A 165 14.94 16.98 -10.95
N LYS A 166 15.80 16.34 -11.75
CA LYS A 166 15.41 15.82 -13.08
C LYS A 166 14.52 14.60 -12.93
N ILE A 167 14.89 13.67 -12.05
CA ILE A 167 14.11 12.48 -11.75
C ILE A 167 12.78 12.90 -11.11
N PHE A 168 12.80 13.83 -10.14
CA PHE A 168 11.57 14.32 -9.52
C PHE A 168 10.63 14.96 -10.54
N LYS A 169 11.15 15.82 -11.43
CA LYS A 169 10.38 16.45 -12.50
C LYS A 169 9.74 15.45 -13.45
N TYR A 170 10.43 14.36 -13.77
CA TYR A 170 9.89 13.29 -14.61
C TYR A 170 8.70 12.58 -13.96
N TRP A 171 8.78 12.27 -12.67
CA TRP A 171 7.76 11.47 -11.97
C TRP A 171 6.61 12.29 -11.40
N TYR A 172 6.90 13.45 -10.83
CA TYR A 172 5.96 14.23 -10.01
C TYR A 172 5.75 15.66 -10.53
N GLY A 173 6.57 16.10 -11.49
CA GLY A 173 6.56 17.47 -11.99
C GLY A 173 7.40 18.40 -11.11
N ASP A 174 7.09 19.68 -11.15
CA ASP A 174 7.84 20.69 -10.39
C ASP A 174 7.70 20.51 -8.87
N LYS A 175 8.79 20.73 -8.12
CA LYS A 175 8.85 20.49 -6.66
C LYS A 175 7.94 21.46 -5.88
N ASP A 176 8.00 22.74 -6.20
CA ASP A 176 7.21 23.77 -5.50
C ASP A 176 5.72 23.60 -5.80
N THR A 177 5.40 23.27 -7.04
CA THR A 177 4.04 22.91 -7.47
C THR A 177 3.55 21.66 -6.75
N SER A 178 4.42 20.66 -6.56
CA SER A 178 4.07 19.41 -5.85
C SER A 178 3.78 19.67 -4.38
N LEU A 179 4.60 20.48 -3.70
CA LEU A 179 4.36 20.90 -2.31
C LEU A 179 3.07 21.71 -2.17
N SER A 180 2.85 22.69 -3.05
CA SER A 180 1.66 23.53 -3.04
C SER A 180 0.38 22.70 -3.17
N LYS A 181 0.39 21.68 -4.06
CA LYS A 181 -0.73 20.76 -4.23
C LYS A 181 -1.03 19.94 -2.98
N LEU A 182 -0.03 19.59 -2.16
CA LEU A 182 -0.26 18.85 -0.92
C LEU A 182 -1.04 19.66 0.11
N LEU A 183 -0.96 21.00 0.06
CA LEU A 183 -1.71 21.90 0.96
C LEU A 183 -3.17 22.11 0.51
N GLU A 184 -3.56 21.68 -0.69
CA GLU A 184 -4.93 21.78 -1.21
C GLU A 184 -5.87 20.69 -0.61
N PHE A 185 -5.88 20.54 0.73
CA PHE A 185 -6.52 19.43 1.43
C PHE A 185 -7.98 19.19 1.01
N GLU A 186 -8.81 20.23 0.96
CA GLU A 186 -10.24 20.11 0.61
C GLU A 186 -10.47 19.73 -0.86
N SER A 187 -9.64 20.22 -1.77
CA SER A 187 -9.71 19.86 -3.19
C SER A 187 -9.32 18.38 -3.37
N ASN A 188 -8.19 18.00 -2.77
CA ASN A 188 -7.67 16.64 -2.82
C ASN A 188 -8.62 15.63 -2.18
N LYS A 189 -9.17 15.94 -0.99
CA LYS A 189 -10.15 15.11 -0.29
C LYS A 189 -11.38 14.87 -1.16
N ARG A 190 -11.97 15.93 -1.74
CA ARG A 190 -13.13 15.79 -2.63
C ARG A 190 -12.84 14.88 -3.82
N ARG A 191 -11.66 15.04 -4.45
CA ARG A 191 -11.22 14.18 -5.55
C ARG A 191 -11.04 12.73 -5.11
N ILE A 192 -10.40 12.50 -3.96
CA ILE A 192 -10.16 11.17 -3.40
C ILE A 192 -11.48 10.47 -3.13
N VAL A 193 -12.39 11.09 -2.38
CA VAL A 193 -13.69 10.51 -2.02
C VAL A 193 -14.50 10.19 -3.28
N LYS A 194 -14.57 11.11 -4.25
CA LYS A 194 -15.26 10.89 -5.52
C LYS A 194 -14.74 9.65 -6.25
N ASN A 195 -13.41 9.51 -6.37
CA ASN A 195 -12.80 8.39 -7.08
C ASN A 195 -12.94 7.07 -6.30
N VAL A 196 -12.86 7.10 -4.97
CA VAL A 196 -13.07 5.91 -4.13
C VAL A 196 -14.50 5.40 -4.29
N VAL A 197 -15.51 6.28 -4.29
CA VAL A 197 -16.91 5.90 -4.52
C VAL A 197 -17.07 5.26 -5.90
N LEU A 198 -16.51 5.90 -6.94
CA LEU A 198 -16.55 5.39 -8.31
C LEU A 198 -15.94 3.99 -8.41
N ASN A 199 -14.69 3.82 -7.96
CA ASN A 199 -13.97 2.56 -8.09
C ASN A 199 -14.49 1.46 -7.16
N SER A 200 -15.05 1.83 -6.00
CA SER A 200 -15.70 0.88 -5.08
C SER A 200 -17.01 0.31 -5.64
N SER A 201 -17.65 1.01 -6.58
CA SER A 201 -18.87 0.53 -7.23
C SER A 201 -18.62 -0.55 -8.27
N ASP A 202 -17.37 -0.72 -8.74
CA ASP A 202 -17.00 -1.73 -9.71
C ASP A 202 -17.25 -3.15 -9.15
N PRO A 203 -17.87 -4.07 -9.90
CA PRO A 203 -18.14 -5.44 -9.44
C PRO A 203 -16.92 -6.20 -8.92
N LYS A 204 -15.72 -5.94 -9.46
CA LYS A 204 -14.47 -6.57 -9.02
C LYS A 204 -14.06 -6.14 -7.62
N VAL A 205 -14.36 -4.89 -7.24
CA VAL A 205 -14.07 -4.35 -5.91
C VAL A 205 -15.22 -4.64 -4.95
N LYS A 206 -16.47 -4.51 -5.40
CA LYS A 206 -17.68 -4.73 -4.59
C LYS A 206 -17.75 -6.15 -3.98
N LYS A 207 -17.22 -7.16 -4.67
CA LYS A 207 -17.20 -8.56 -4.20
C LYS A 207 -16.14 -8.86 -3.13
N LEU A 208 -15.18 -7.97 -2.93
CA LEU A 208 -14.04 -8.19 -2.04
C LEU A 208 -14.49 -8.13 -0.57
N PRO A 209 -13.83 -8.88 0.32
CA PRO A 209 -13.95 -8.66 1.76
C PRO A 209 -13.60 -7.21 2.08
N ALA A 210 -14.37 -6.58 2.95
CA ALA A 210 -14.27 -5.17 3.24
C ALA A 210 -14.11 -4.94 4.74
N TYR A 211 -13.14 -4.10 5.07
CA TYR A 211 -12.75 -3.73 6.41
C TYR A 211 -12.71 -2.21 6.54
N LYS A 212 -12.76 -1.76 7.79
CA LYS A 212 -12.49 -0.39 8.18
C LYS A 212 -11.26 -0.36 9.07
N PHE A 213 -10.59 0.78 9.15
CA PHE A 213 -9.61 0.97 10.22
C PHE A 213 -10.33 0.89 11.56
N LEU A 214 -9.70 0.23 12.54
CA LEU A 214 -10.26 0.16 13.88
C LEU A 214 -10.23 1.54 14.52
N GLU A 215 -11.34 1.91 15.17
CA GLU A 215 -11.37 3.04 16.07
C GLU A 215 -10.71 2.63 17.39
N HIS A 216 -9.85 3.48 17.97
CA HIS A 216 -9.53 3.32 19.38
C HIS A 216 -10.81 3.61 20.15
N HIS A 217 -11.48 2.58 20.65
CA HIS A 217 -12.28 2.76 21.84
C HIS A 217 -11.27 2.99 22.95
N GLU A 218 -11.21 4.21 23.48
CA GLU A 218 -10.69 4.44 24.83
C GLU A 218 -11.59 3.61 25.77
N ALA A 219 -11.24 2.34 25.95
CA ALA A 219 -11.80 1.52 27.01
C ALA A 219 -11.12 1.97 28.30
N ASP A 220 -11.87 2.77 29.05
CA ASP A 220 -11.82 3.02 30.49
C ASP A 220 -10.48 3.45 31.11
N ARG A 221 -10.48 4.71 31.55
CA ARG A 221 -9.60 5.22 32.61
C ARG A 221 -9.76 4.45 33.91
#